data_AF-A0A2N1SNY6-F1
#
_entry.id   AF-A0A2N1SNY6-F1
#
_cell.length_a   1.000
_cell.length_b   1.000
_cell.length_c   1.000
_cell.angle_alpha   90.00
_cell.angle_beta   90.00
_cell.angle_gamma   90.00
#
_symmetry.space_group_name_H-M   'P 1'
#
loop_
_entity.id
_entity.type
_entity.pdbx_description
1 polymer ?
#
loop_
_entity_poly.entity_id
_entity_poly.type
_entity_poly.pdbx_seq_one_letter_code
_entity_poly.pdbx_strand_id
1 'polypeptide(L)'
;MKIDRRKLGILASIPPDWFGDLGYISIHPDGGFQKVPKKSGYQRRNAGIARIGGNMKDLYLTGPITHNKQAKDQFGKVSEILRSAGYTVVNPFELDHPAEASWETHMAIDIKAMMDVLLFKGELAMVDTHLPSKGMGLEISIAVSLGVPVKPWFDYLEEALRP
;
A
#
# COMPACT_ATOMS: atom_id res chain seq x y z
N MET A 1 0.94 31.98 21.22
CA MET A 1 2.17 31.49 20.57
C MET A 1 1.86 31.28 19.09
N LYS A 2 2.32 32.18 18.19
CA LYS A 2 2.05 32.08 16.75
C LYS A 2 3.06 31.12 16.13
N ILE A 3 2.58 30.01 15.56
CA ILE A 3 3.43 29.06 14.83
C ILE A 3 3.65 29.59 13.42
N ASP A 4 4.91 29.80 13.05
CA ASP A 4 5.35 30.26 11.73
C ASP A 4 5.16 29.16 10.69
N ARG A 5 4.28 29.40 9.71
CA ARG A 5 3.89 28.43 8.66
C ARG A 5 4.89 28.31 7.51
N ARG A 6 6.11 28.85 7.62
CA ARG A 6 7.07 28.95 6.51
C ARG A 6 8.17 27.87 6.44
N LYS A 7 8.08 26.74 7.16
CA LYS A 7 9.24 25.81 7.28
C LYS A 7 9.05 24.32 6.99
N LEU A 8 7.93 23.85 6.43
CA LEU A 8 7.78 22.41 6.15
C LEU A 8 7.38 22.17 4.69
N GLY A 9 8.36 22.27 3.80
CA GLY A 9 8.28 21.70 2.47
C GLY A 9 8.76 20.25 2.51
N ILE A 10 7.83 19.30 2.58
CA ILE A 10 8.12 17.87 2.39
C ILE A 10 7.76 17.56 0.94
N LEU A 11 8.77 17.55 0.06
CA LEU A 11 8.62 16.97 -1.28
C LEU A 11 8.74 15.46 -1.17
N ALA A 12 7.60 14.74 -1.22
CA ALA A 12 7.61 13.33 -1.60
C ALA A 12 7.87 13.26 -3.12
N SER A 13 8.93 12.56 -3.53
CA SER A 13 9.26 12.38 -4.95
C SER A 13 8.85 10.99 -5.40
N ILE A 14 7.83 10.92 -6.24
CA ILE A 14 7.42 9.70 -6.95
C ILE A 14 8.27 9.61 -8.23
N PRO A 15 8.87 8.46 -8.57
CA PRO A 15 9.63 8.29 -9.81
C PRO A 15 8.80 8.59 -11.07
N PRO A 16 9.33 9.31 -12.07
CA PRO A 16 8.59 9.76 -13.26
C PRO A 16 8.15 8.65 -14.22
N ASP A 17 8.72 7.46 -14.12
CA ASP A 17 8.40 6.31 -14.98
C ASP A 17 7.03 5.68 -14.66
N TRP A 18 6.36 6.17 -13.60
CA TRP A 18 5.11 5.62 -13.08
C TRP A 18 3.85 6.27 -13.69
N PHE A 19 4.01 7.38 -14.40
CA PHE A 19 2.98 8.05 -15.20
C PHE A 19 3.63 8.55 -16.50
N GLY A 20 3.34 7.92 -17.65
CA GLY A 20 4.00 8.25 -18.93
C GLY A 20 4.09 9.76 -19.22
N ASP A 21 5.22 10.19 -19.80
CA ASP A 21 5.62 11.52 -20.33
C ASP A 21 5.26 12.81 -19.56
N LEU A 22 4.67 12.73 -18.37
CA LEU A 22 4.39 13.89 -17.52
C LEU A 22 5.47 13.99 -16.44
N GLY A 23 6.39 14.95 -16.63
CA GLY A 23 7.43 15.27 -15.64
C GLY A 23 6.88 15.63 -14.24
N TYR A 24 7.78 15.67 -13.25
CA TYR A 24 7.48 15.86 -11.82
C TYR A 24 6.41 16.94 -11.53
N ILE A 25 5.48 16.57 -10.65
CA ILE A 25 4.39 17.41 -10.16
C ILE A 25 4.70 17.80 -8.71
N SER A 26 4.74 19.10 -8.43
CA SER A 26 4.72 19.61 -7.04
C SER A 26 3.28 19.95 -6.66
N ILE A 27 2.86 19.47 -5.49
CA ILE A 27 1.51 19.70 -4.95
C ILE A 27 1.60 20.91 -4.02
N HIS A 28 0.84 21.96 -4.33
CA HIS A 28 0.76 23.14 -3.48
C HIS A 28 -0.32 22.97 -2.40
N PRO A 29 -0.19 23.66 -1.24
CA PRO A 29 -1.14 23.54 -0.12
C PRO A 29 -2.59 23.97 -0.44
N ASP A 30 -2.82 24.57 -1.60
CA ASP A 30 -4.12 24.99 -2.11
C ASP A 30 -4.74 24.00 -3.12
N GLY A 31 -4.11 22.84 -3.34
CA GLY A 31 -4.58 21.82 -4.29
C GLY A 31 -4.24 22.12 -5.75
N GLY A 32 -3.44 23.15 -6.02
CA GLY A 32 -2.95 23.46 -7.37
C GLY A 32 -1.79 22.55 -7.80
N PHE A 33 -1.77 22.19 -9.08
CA PHE A 33 -0.67 21.46 -9.71
C PHE A 33 0.20 22.42 -10.54
N GLN A 34 1.51 22.46 -10.28
CA GLN A 34 2.46 23.20 -11.11
C GLN A 34 3.54 22.27 -11.69
N LYS A 35 3.81 22.43 -12.99
CA LYS A 35 4.83 21.70 -13.75
C LYS A 35 6.21 22.28 -13.41
N VAL A 36 7.13 21.46 -12.89
CA VAL A 36 8.49 21.91 -12.52
C VAL A 36 9.50 21.56 -13.61
N PRO A 37 10.41 22.47 -14.01
CA PRO A 37 11.41 22.16 -15.03
C PRO A 37 12.46 21.16 -14.51
N LYS A 38 12.88 20.22 -15.37
CA LYS A 38 14.03 19.33 -15.11
C LYS A 38 15.29 20.17 -14.91
N LYS A 39 15.80 20.28 -13.68
CA LYS A 39 17.19 20.66 -13.43
C LYS A 39 17.99 19.43 -13.01
N SER A 40 19.09 19.23 -13.72
CA SER A 40 20.08 18.18 -13.53
C SER A 40 20.73 18.29 -12.15
N GLY A 41 20.74 17.19 -11.41
CA GLY A 41 21.58 17.02 -10.22
C GLY A 41 20.80 17.02 -8.91
N TYR A 42 20.09 15.93 -8.61
CA TYR A 42 19.70 15.62 -7.23
C TYR A 42 20.59 14.48 -6.72
N GLN A 43 21.66 14.86 -6.01
CA GLN A 43 22.49 13.92 -5.27
C GLN A 43 21.69 13.35 -4.09
N ARG A 44 21.57 12.02 -4.04
CA ARG A 44 21.06 11.27 -2.89
C ARG A 44 21.79 11.73 -1.63
N ARG A 45 21.11 12.44 -0.75
CA ARG A 45 21.54 12.62 0.63
C ARG A 45 20.59 11.85 1.52
N ASN A 46 21.16 10.89 2.24
CA ASN A 46 20.54 10.13 3.31
C ASN A 46 19.93 11.11 4.32
N ALA A 47 18.61 11.31 4.24
CA ALA A 47 17.84 11.99 5.28
C ALA A 47 17.05 10.89 6.00
N GLY A 48 17.40 10.67 7.27
CA GLY A 48 16.67 9.76 8.15
C GLY A 48 15.19 10.10 8.11
N ILE A 49 14.38 9.12 7.73
CA ILE A 49 12.92 9.21 7.76
C ILE A 49 12.54 9.26 9.23
N ALA A 50 12.32 10.47 9.74
CA ALA A 50 11.71 10.67 11.03
C ALA A 50 10.35 9.97 11.00
N ARG A 51 10.19 8.93 11.83
CA ARG A 51 8.90 8.26 12.06
C ARG A 51 7.92 9.32 12.57
N ILE A 52 7.05 9.83 11.70
CA ILE A 52 5.92 10.64 12.12
C ILE A 52 4.99 9.68 12.87
N GLY A 53 4.87 9.90 14.18
CA GLY A 53 4.24 9.00 15.16
C GLY A 53 2.72 8.90 15.05
N GLY A 54 2.18 8.55 13.87
CA GLY A 54 0.93 7.81 13.79
C GLY A 54 1.25 6.32 13.92
N ASN A 55 0.49 5.56 14.71
CA ASN A 55 0.55 4.11 14.67
C ASN A 55 0.08 3.65 13.28
N MET A 56 0.99 3.60 12.31
CA MET A 56 0.71 3.06 10.99
C MET A 56 0.36 1.58 11.16
N LYS A 57 -0.79 1.20 10.63
CA LYS A 57 -1.37 -0.14 10.84
C LYS A 57 -0.63 -1.19 10.02
N ASP A 58 -0.74 -2.43 10.44
CA ASP A 58 -0.32 -3.55 9.61
C ASP A 58 -1.45 -3.87 8.61
N LEU A 59 -1.09 -4.11 7.35
CA LEU A 59 -2.04 -4.39 6.28
C LEU A 59 -1.82 -5.78 5.71
N TYR A 60 -2.88 -6.55 5.52
CA TYR A 60 -2.87 -7.76 4.70
C TYR A 60 -3.46 -7.44 3.32
N LEU A 61 -2.74 -7.77 2.26
CA LEU A 61 -3.23 -7.59 0.89
C LEU A 61 -4.16 -8.76 0.51
N THR A 62 -5.38 -8.44 0.09
CA THR A 62 -6.34 -9.41 -0.45
C THR A 62 -6.71 -9.03 -1.89
N GLY A 63 -6.99 -10.01 -2.75
CA GLY A 63 -7.31 -9.74 -4.15
C GLY A 63 -7.44 -11.01 -5.02
N PRO A 64 -7.87 -10.87 -6.28
CA PRO A 64 -7.93 -11.97 -7.24
C PRO A 64 -6.53 -12.41 -7.68
N ILE A 65 -6.14 -13.62 -7.26
CA ILE A 65 -4.89 -14.27 -7.67
C ILE A 65 -5.18 -15.35 -8.73
N THR A 66 -6.09 -16.27 -8.44
CA THR A 66 -6.44 -17.35 -9.37
C THR A 66 -6.95 -16.77 -10.69
N HIS A 67 -6.36 -17.21 -11.81
CA HIS A 67 -6.63 -16.74 -13.18
C HIS A 67 -6.25 -15.29 -13.50
N ASN A 68 -5.67 -14.53 -12.55
CA ASN A 68 -5.13 -13.21 -12.81
C ASN A 68 -3.62 -13.28 -13.10
N LYS A 69 -3.26 -13.21 -14.38
CA LYS A 69 -1.85 -13.27 -14.83
C LYS A 69 -1.01 -12.08 -14.36
N GLN A 70 -1.64 -10.97 -13.98
CA GLN A 70 -0.97 -9.75 -13.53
C GLN A 70 -0.89 -9.65 -12.00
N ALA A 71 -1.48 -10.60 -11.27
CA ALA A 71 -1.61 -10.53 -9.81
C ALA A 71 -0.27 -10.32 -9.11
N LYS A 72 0.77 -11.07 -9.49
CA LYS A 72 2.10 -10.93 -8.87
C LYS A 72 2.65 -9.52 -8.98
N ASP A 73 2.54 -8.91 -10.16
CA ASP A 73 3.04 -7.54 -10.40
C ASP A 73 2.16 -6.50 -9.71
N GLN A 74 0.83 -6.67 -9.72
CA GLN A 74 -0.11 -5.78 -9.06
C GLN A 74 0.11 -5.76 -7.54
N PHE A 75 0.17 -6.93 -6.91
CA PHE A 75 0.43 -7.06 -5.48
C PHE A 75 1.82 -6.55 -5.10
N GLY A 76 2.85 -6.84 -5.92
CA GLY A 76 4.19 -6.32 -5.71
C GLY A 76 4.24 -4.79 -5.70
N LYS A 77 3.60 -4.15 -6.70
CA LYS A 77 3.51 -2.68 -6.79
C LYS A 77 2.76 -2.07 -5.61
N VAL A 78 1.60 -2.63 -5.25
CA VAL A 78 0.82 -2.13 -4.11
C VAL A 78 1.60 -2.29 -2.81
N SER A 79 2.31 -3.41 -2.62
CA SER A 79 3.18 -3.62 -1.46
C SER A 79 4.25 -2.55 -1.35
N GLU A 80 4.95 -2.26 -2.45
CA GLU A 80 6.00 -1.23 -2.48
C GLU A 80 5.45 0.16 -2.15
N ILE A 81 4.31 0.53 -2.73
CA ILE A 81 3.65 1.82 -2.50
C ILE A 81 3.28 2.00 -1.04
N LEU A 82 2.55 1.03 -0.47
CA LEU A 82 2.06 1.13 0.91
C LEU A 82 3.20 1.07 1.93
N ARG A 83 4.22 0.23 1.68
CA ARG A 83 5.45 0.21 2.50
C ARG A 83 6.18 1.54 2.44
N SER A 84 6.26 2.17 1.27
CA SER A 84 6.87 3.51 1.10
C SER A 84 6.07 4.61 1.80
N ALA A 85 4.76 4.42 1.95
CA ALA A 85 3.88 5.28 2.73
C ALA A 85 3.95 5.04 4.25
N GLY A 86 4.72 4.03 4.70
CA GLY A 86 4.99 3.76 6.11
C GLY A 86 4.17 2.64 6.75
N TYR A 87 3.34 1.93 5.98
CA TYR A 87 2.62 0.74 6.46
C TYR A 87 3.54 -0.49 6.51
N THR A 88 3.28 -1.40 7.45
CA THR A 88 3.74 -2.79 7.32
C THR A 88 2.75 -3.52 6.42
N VAL A 89 3.22 -4.29 5.46
CA VAL A 89 2.35 -4.98 4.49
C VAL A 89 2.72 -6.45 4.42
N VAL A 90 1.74 -7.33 4.59
CA VAL A 90 1.81 -8.76 4.31
C VAL A 90 1.17 -9.03 2.94
N ASN A 91 1.94 -9.65 2.06
CA ASN A 91 1.55 -9.96 0.69
C ASN A 91 1.51 -11.49 0.51
N PRO A 92 0.39 -12.09 0.07
CA PRO A 92 0.28 -13.54 -0.13
C PRO A 92 1.34 -14.12 -1.07
N PHE A 93 1.83 -13.35 -2.06
CA PHE A 93 2.91 -13.80 -2.96
C PHE A 93 4.29 -13.92 -2.29
N GLU A 94 4.47 -13.35 -1.10
CA GLU A 94 5.71 -13.39 -0.33
C GLU A 94 5.67 -14.47 0.79
N LEU A 95 4.53 -15.13 0.97
CA LEU A 95 4.39 -16.21 1.94
C LEU A 95 5.02 -17.50 1.40
N ASP A 96 5.61 -18.28 2.30
CA ASP A 96 6.19 -19.58 1.98
C ASP A 96 5.07 -20.59 1.72
N HIS A 97 4.94 -20.97 0.46
CA HIS A 97 3.95 -21.91 -0.02
C HIS A 97 4.65 -23.13 -0.63
N PRO A 98 4.26 -24.37 -0.26
CA PRO A 98 4.77 -25.54 -0.93
C PRO A 98 4.41 -25.52 -2.42
N ALA A 99 5.38 -25.80 -3.30
CA ALA A 99 5.21 -25.66 -4.75
C ALA A 99 4.05 -26.48 -5.35
N GLU A 100 3.77 -27.65 -4.76
CA GLU A 100 2.72 -28.59 -5.21
C GLU A 100 1.53 -28.62 -4.26
N ALA A 101 1.31 -27.55 -3.48
CA ALA A 101 0.20 -27.48 -2.52
C ALA A 101 -1.16 -27.37 -3.23
N SER A 102 -2.21 -27.92 -2.59
CA SER A 102 -3.58 -27.71 -3.05
C SER A 102 -4.03 -26.29 -2.76
N TRP A 103 -5.08 -25.84 -3.46
CA TRP A 103 -5.69 -24.53 -3.21
C TRP A 103 -6.10 -24.35 -1.74
N GLU A 104 -6.63 -25.40 -1.10
CA GLU A 104 -7.00 -25.37 0.32
C GLU A 104 -5.79 -25.17 1.23
N THR A 105 -4.65 -25.80 0.92
CA THR A 105 -3.41 -25.59 1.66
C THR A 105 -2.88 -24.17 1.50
N HIS A 106 -2.90 -23.62 0.28
CA HIS A 106 -2.57 -22.21 0.04
C HIS A 106 -3.48 -21.28 0.85
N MET A 107 -4.80 -21.47 0.76
CA MET A 107 -5.75 -20.65 1.51
C MET A 107 -5.57 -20.75 3.03
N ALA A 108 -5.24 -21.93 3.56
CA ALA A 108 -4.99 -22.08 5.00
C ALA A 108 -3.75 -21.28 5.44
N ILE A 109 -2.70 -21.24 4.63
CA ILE A 109 -1.50 -20.43 4.86
C ILE A 109 -1.84 -18.93 4.80
N ASP A 110 -2.55 -18.52 3.74
CA ASP A 110 -2.98 -17.14 3.52
C ASP A 110 -3.86 -16.64 4.69
N ILE A 111 -4.89 -17.40 5.07
CA ILE A 111 -5.79 -17.07 6.18
C ILE A 111 -5.01 -17.00 7.50
N LYS A 112 -4.07 -17.92 7.75
CA LYS A 112 -3.25 -17.85 8.96
C LYS A 112 -2.45 -16.55 9.00
N ALA A 113 -1.77 -16.19 7.91
CA ALA A 113 -0.98 -14.97 7.84
C ALA A 113 -1.86 -13.70 7.96
N MET A 114 -3.04 -13.71 7.34
CA MET A 114 -4.04 -12.66 7.51
C MET A 114 -4.43 -12.53 8.99
N MET A 115 -4.80 -13.63 9.66
CA MET A 115 -5.17 -13.60 11.08
C MET A 115 -4.04 -13.07 11.96
N ASP A 116 -2.78 -13.41 11.68
CA ASP A 116 -1.61 -12.90 12.39
C ASP A 116 -1.53 -11.36 12.30
N VAL A 117 -1.86 -10.75 11.14
CA VAL A 117 -1.99 -9.29 10.97
C VAL A 117 -3.16 -8.72 11.78
N LEU A 118 -4.32 -9.39 11.74
CA LEU A 118 -5.54 -8.91 12.39
C LEU A 118 -5.45 -8.92 13.93
N LEU A 119 -4.66 -9.83 14.52
CA LEU A 119 -4.46 -9.91 15.97
C LEU A 119 -3.95 -8.61 16.58
N PHE A 120 -3.16 -7.83 15.85
CA PHE A 120 -2.55 -6.59 16.34
C PHE A 120 -3.20 -5.32 15.76
N LYS A 121 -4.52 -5.37 15.51
CA LYS A 121 -5.33 -4.29 14.94
C LYS A 121 -4.93 -3.93 13.49
N GLY A 122 -4.38 -4.89 12.76
CA GLY A 122 -4.20 -4.75 11.32
C GLY A 122 -5.53 -4.77 10.57
N GLU A 123 -5.46 -4.40 9.29
CA GLU A 123 -6.64 -4.24 8.41
C GLU A 123 -6.41 -4.92 7.06
N LEU A 124 -7.48 -5.08 6.26
CA LEU A 124 -7.37 -5.62 4.91
C LEU A 124 -7.33 -4.49 3.88
N ALA A 125 -6.37 -4.60 2.96
CA ALA A 125 -6.24 -3.75 1.79
C ALA A 125 -6.49 -4.54 0.51
N MET A 126 -7.54 -4.17 -0.22
CA MET A 126 -7.96 -4.85 -1.44
C MET A 126 -7.12 -4.38 -2.64
N VAL A 127 -6.48 -5.32 -3.33
CA VAL A 127 -5.75 -5.15 -4.59
C VAL A 127 -6.65 -5.62 -5.73
N ASP A 128 -7.02 -4.70 -6.63
CA ASP A 128 -7.82 -4.95 -7.84
C ASP A 128 -9.13 -5.75 -7.62
N THR A 129 -10.29 -5.08 -7.60
CA THR A 129 -11.57 -5.72 -7.28
C THR A 129 -12.39 -6.14 -8.50
N HIS A 130 -11.83 -6.06 -9.72
CA HIS A 130 -12.61 -6.23 -10.94
C HIS A 130 -12.87 -7.68 -11.35
N LEU A 131 -12.22 -8.66 -10.70
CA LEU A 131 -12.38 -10.08 -10.98
C LEU A 131 -13.02 -10.82 -9.80
N PRO A 132 -13.93 -11.77 -10.05
CA PRO A 132 -14.43 -12.65 -9.00
C PRO A 132 -13.31 -13.54 -8.48
N SER A 133 -13.18 -13.65 -7.15
CA SER A 133 -12.16 -14.48 -6.50
C SER A 133 -12.74 -15.19 -5.28
N LYS A 134 -12.71 -16.53 -5.30
CA LYS A 134 -13.15 -17.37 -4.17
C LYS A 134 -12.31 -17.13 -2.92
N GLY A 135 -10.99 -16.99 -3.09
CA GLY A 135 -10.05 -16.74 -1.99
C GLY A 135 -10.29 -15.38 -1.34
N MET A 136 -10.33 -14.32 -2.16
CA MET A 136 -10.64 -12.95 -1.70
C MET A 136 -11.99 -12.87 -0.99
N GLY A 137 -13.02 -13.53 -1.55
CA GLY A 137 -14.35 -13.57 -0.93
C GLY A 137 -14.32 -14.21 0.46
N LEU A 138 -13.53 -15.27 0.65
CA LEU A 138 -13.37 -15.93 1.94
C LEU A 138 -12.65 -15.01 2.94
N GLU A 139 -11.53 -14.40 2.57
CA GLU A 139 -10.76 -13.47 3.40
C GLU A 139 -11.61 -12.26 3.83
N ILE A 140 -12.31 -11.62 2.89
CA ILE A 140 -13.22 -10.51 3.17
C ILE A 140 -14.33 -10.94 4.13
N SER A 141 -14.93 -12.12 3.91
CA SER A 141 -16.01 -12.61 4.78
C SER A 141 -15.55 -12.81 6.23
N ILE A 142 -14.33 -13.30 6.44
CA ILE A 142 -13.71 -13.45 7.77
C ILE A 142 -13.48 -12.07 8.38
N ALA A 143 -12.82 -11.16 7.66
CA ALA A 143 -12.51 -9.82 8.16
C ALA A 143 -13.77 -9.05 8.58
N VAL A 144 -14.79 -9.04 7.72
CA VAL A 144 -16.09 -8.39 8.00
C VAL A 144 -16.76 -9.00 9.23
N SER A 145 -16.74 -10.34 9.34
CA SER A 145 -17.33 -11.06 10.49
C SER A 145 -16.60 -10.76 11.81
N LEU A 146 -15.32 -10.40 11.75
CA LEU A 146 -14.51 -9.98 12.90
C LEU A 146 -14.58 -8.46 13.17
N GLY A 147 -15.34 -7.70 12.38
CA GLY A 147 -15.43 -6.24 12.50
C GLY A 147 -14.16 -5.50 12.06
N VAL A 148 -13.30 -6.16 11.26
CA VAL A 148 -12.07 -5.58 10.73
C VAL A 148 -12.39 -4.72 9.50
N PRO A 149 -11.84 -3.49 9.40
CA PRO A 149 -11.98 -2.67 8.21
C PRO A 149 -11.37 -3.33 6.98
N VAL A 150 -12.13 -3.29 5.89
CA VAL A 150 -11.71 -3.73 4.55
C VAL A 150 -11.88 -2.55 3.61
N LYS A 151 -10.80 -2.11 2.97
CA LYS A 151 -10.82 -0.96 2.05
C LYS A 151 -9.99 -1.23 0.80
N PRO A 152 -10.27 -0.56 -0.32
CA PRO A 152 -9.32 -0.50 -1.43
C PRO A 152 -7.96 0.02 -0.97
N TRP A 153 -6.87 -0.50 -1.55
CA TRP A 153 -5.52 -0.13 -1.14
C TRP A 153 -5.23 1.38 -1.27
N PHE A 154 -5.86 2.06 -2.23
CA PHE A 154 -5.65 3.49 -2.46
C PHE A 154 -6.22 4.37 -1.34
N ASP A 155 -7.25 3.92 -0.62
CA ASP A 155 -7.79 4.66 0.54
C ASP A 155 -6.75 4.77 1.65
N TYR A 156 -5.94 3.72 1.86
CA TYR A 156 -4.83 3.76 2.82
C TYR A 156 -3.72 4.70 2.36
N LEU A 157 -3.42 4.73 1.06
CA LEU A 157 -2.46 5.70 0.54
C LEU A 157 -2.96 7.14 0.78
N GLU A 158 -4.24 7.42 0.52
CA GLU A 158 -4.83 8.72 0.81
C GLU A 158 -4.76 9.06 2.30
N GLU A 159 -5.06 8.11 3.19
CA GLU A 159 -4.93 8.29 4.65
C GLU A 159 -3.51 8.66 5.07
N ALA A 160 -2.50 7.97 4.55
CA ALA A 160 -1.10 8.25 4.86
C ALA A 160 -0.60 9.61 4.32
N LEU A 161 -1.24 10.11 3.26
CA LEU A 161 -0.90 11.40 2.65
C LEU A 161 -1.67 12.58 3.26
N ARG A 162 -2.64 12.34 4.16
CA ARG A 162 -3.35 13.42 4.84
C ARG A 162 -2.42 14.13 5.85
N PRO A 163 -2.34 15.47 5.82
CA PRO A 163 -1.48 16.26 6.70
C PRO A 163 -1.94 16.29 8.17
#